data_AF-A0A6M3YIH5-F1
#
_entry.id   AF-A0A6M3YIH5-F1
#
_cell.length_a   1.000
_cell.length_b   1.000
_cell.length_c   1.000
_cell.angle_alpha   90.00
_cell.angle_beta   90.00
_cell.angle_gamma   90.00
#
_symmetry.space_group_name_H-M   'P 1'
#
loop_
_entity.id
_entity.type
_entity.pdbx_description
1 polymer ?
#
loop_
_entity_poly.entity_id
_entity_poly.type
_entity_poly.pdbx_seq_one_letter_code
_entity_poly.pdbx_strand_id
1 'polypeptide(L)'
;QAEKEKKLYAIIDAFAQNNGHLGVADARYINTIKLFIQGVSPLEYMAHRGFAHVGRQFEGVGARVAFQMQAIDELRHAQTQMHTVSNYNKYYNGMHSWRYWHDRVWYLSVPKSFFDDAITGGPFEFVVAISFAFEYVLTNLLFVPFMSGAAYNGDMATVTFGFSAQSDESRHMTLGLESIKFILEQDPANVPIVQRWLDKWFWRGFR
;
A
#
# COMPACT_ATOMS: atom_id res chain seq x y z
N GLN A 1 -2.74 10.48 -14.08
CA GLN A 1 -3.72 10.24 -13.01
C GLN A 1 -5.16 10.24 -13.54
N ALA A 2 -5.72 11.37 -14.01
CA ALA A 2 -7.12 11.46 -14.45
C ALA A 2 -7.60 10.39 -15.46
N GLU A 3 -6.83 10.14 -16.53
CA GLU A 3 -7.21 9.13 -17.54
C GLU A 3 -7.23 7.70 -16.98
N LYS A 4 -6.38 7.41 -15.99
CA LYS A 4 -6.36 6.12 -15.28
C LYS A 4 -7.62 5.96 -14.45
N GLU A 5 -8.00 7.00 -13.71
CA GLU A 5 -9.20 7.00 -12.88
C GLU A 5 -10.46 6.86 -13.72
N LYS A 6 -10.58 7.57 -14.84
CA LYS A 6 -11.73 7.45 -15.75
C LYS A 6 -11.94 6.00 -16.20
N LYS A 7 -10.86 5.30 -16.57
CA LYS A 7 -10.91 3.88 -16.98
C LYS A 7 -11.21 2.95 -15.80
N LEU A 8 -10.58 3.18 -14.66
CA LEU A 8 -10.78 2.38 -13.45
C LEU A 8 -12.23 2.40 -13.00
N TYR A 9 -12.83 3.59 -12.84
CA TYR A 9 -14.22 3.71 -12.40
C TYR A 9 -15.22 3.17 -13.43
N ALA A 10 -14.96 3.34 -14.74
CA ALA A 10 -15.80 2.73 -15.77
C ALA A 10 -15.84 1.19 -15.63
N ILE A 11 -14.72 0.57 -15.26
CA ILE A 11 -14.66 -0.89 -15.03
C ILE A 11 -15.30 -1.27 -13.70
N ILE A 12 -15.10 -0.50 -12.62
CA ILE A 12 -15.76 -0.75 -11.32
C ILE A 12 -17.28 -0.68 -11.47
N ASP A 13 -17.79 0.31 -12.20
CA ASP A 13 -19.22 0.48 -12.45
C ASP A 13 -19.76 -0.68 -13.29
N ALA A 14 -19.04 -1.07 -14.36
CA ALA A 14 -19.42 -2.22 -15.17
C ALA A 14 -19.39 -3.54 -14.36
N PHE A 15 -18.39 -3.74 -13.51
CA PHE A 15 -18.29 -4.90 -12.62
C PHE A 15 -19.50 -4.98 -11.68
N ALA A 16 -19.86 -3.86 -11.05
CA ALA A 16 -21.01 -3.79 -10.16
C ALA A 16 -22.33 -3.99 -10.90
N GLN A 17 -22.50 -3.38 -12.08
CA GLN A 17 -23.71 -3.48 -12.90
C GLN A 17 -23.97 -4.91 -13.37
N ASN A 18 -22.92 -5.67 -13.68
CA ASN A 18 -23.02 -7.03 -14.21
C ASN A 18 -22.94 -8.12 -13.14
N ASN A 19 -23.04 -7.78 -11.85
CA ASN A 19 -22.85 -8.72 -10.72
C ASN A 19 -21.53 -9.50 -10.85
N GLY A 20 -20.44 -8.83 -11.22
CA GLY A 20 -19.15 -9.46 -11.50
C GLY A 20 -18.58 -10.26 -10.34
N HIS A 21 -19.02 -10.00 -9.10
CA HIS A 21 -18.67 -10.80 -7.93
C HIS A 21 -19.11 -12.27 -8.02
N LEU A 22 -20.08 -12.61 -8.88
CA LEU A 22 -20.50 -13.99 -9.17
C LEU A 22 -19.54 -14.72 -10.13
N GLY A 23 -18.64 -13.98 -10.79
CA GLY A 23 -17.65 -14.51 -11.73
C GLY A 23 -16.35 -14.99 -11.07
N VAL A 24 -16.21 -14.85 -9.75
CA VAL A 24 -15.03 -15.36 -9.03
C VAL A 24 -15.05 -16.89 -8.94
N ALA A 25 -13.88 -17.52 -8.90
CA ALA A 25 -13.73 -18.98 -8.97
C ALA A 25 -14.47 -19.73 -7.84
N ASP A 26 -14.43 -19.21 -6.61
CA ASP A 26 -15.07 -19.81 -5.43
C ASP A 26 -15.27 -18.74 -4.35
N ALA A 27 -16.37 -18.82 -3.57
CA ALA A 27 -16.63 -17.85 -2.49
C ALA A 27 -15.53 -17.84 -1.40
N ARG A 28 -14.72 -18.89 -1.29
CA ARG A 28 -13.53 -18.93 -0.41
C ARG A 28 -12.51 -17.83 -0.76
N TYR A 29 -12.40 -17.45 -2.04
CA TYR A 29 -11.52 -16.36 -2.49
C TYR A 29 -11.86 -15.04 -1.80
N ILE A 30 -13.13 -14.80 -1.46
CA ILE A 30 -13.57 -13.56 -0.80
C ILE A 30 -12.89 -13.36 0.56
N ASN A 31 -12.38 -14.43 1.22
CA ASN A 31 -11.60 -14.27 2.44
C ASN A 31 -10.28 -13.52 2.21
N THR A 32 -9.68 -13.62 1.02
CA THR A 32 -8.50 -12.83 0.62
C THR A 32 -8.84 -11.34 0.57
N ILE A 33 -10.01 -10.99 0.03
CA ILE A 33 -10.50 -9.60 -0.06
C ILE A 33 -10.79 -9.03 1.34
N LYS A 34 -11.36 -9.86 2.24
CA LYS A 34 -11.54 -9.48 3.66
C LYS A 34 -10.22 -9.12 4.32
N LEU A 35 -9.20 -9.96 4.16
CA LEU A 35 -7.87 -9.69 4.73
C LEU A 35 -7.28 -8.40 4.13
N PHE A 36 -7.41 -8.21 2.82
CA PHE A 36 -6.89 -7.04 2.13
C PHE A 36 -7.49 -5.73 2.65
N ILE A 37 -8.83 -5.59 2.65
CA ILE A 37 -9.50 -4.34 3.06
C ILE A 37 -9.33 -4.03 4.56
N GLN A 38 -9.11 -5.06 5.39
CA GLN A 38 -8.92 -4.90 6.83
C GLN A 38 -7.46 -4.70 7.23
N GLY A 39 -6.53 -5.33 6.53
CA GLY A 39 -5.12 -5.42 6.89
C GLY A 39 -4.23 -4.50 6.07
N VAL A 40 -4.44 -4.43 4.75
CA VAL A 40 -3.57 -3.72 3.79
C VAL A 40 -4.11 -2.33 3.50
N SER A 41 -5.39 -2.18 3.16
CA SER A 41 -5.95 -0.87 2.79
C SER A 41 -5.81 0.24 3.85
N PRO A 42 -5.88 -0.07 5.17
CA PRO A 42 -5.56 0.94 6.19
C PRO A 42 -4.11 1.41 6.16
N LEU A 43 -3.18 0.57 5.69
CA LEU A 43 -1.77 0.91 5.59
C LEU A 43 -1.52 1.94 4.50
N GLU A 44 -2.23 1.88 3.37
CA GLU A 44 -2.17 2.93 2.33
C GLU A 44 -2.53 4.29 2.91
N TYR A 45 -3.59 4.35 3.72
CA TYR A 45 -3.98 5.59 4.37
C TYR A 45 -2.95 6.06 5.41
N MET A 46 -2.26 5.14 6.08
CA MET A 46 -1.17 5.48 6.99
C MET A 46 0.10 5.92 6.25
N ALA A 47 0.42 5.31 5.11
CA ALA A 47 1.48 5.72 4.21
C ALA A 47 1.22 7.13 3.66
N HIS A 48 -0.01 7.42 3.21
CA HIS A 48 -0.43 8.78 2.86
C HIS A 48 -0.07 9.79 3.95
N ARG A 49 -0.46 9.51 5.20
CA ARG A 49 -0.19 10.41 6.33
C ARG A 49 1.29 10.55 6.64
N GLY A 50 2.04 9.44 6.61
CA GLY A 50 3.48 9.42 6.83
C GLY A 50 4.24 10.21 5.77
N PHE A 51 3.92 10.00 4.49
CA PHE A 51 4.51 10.73 3.38
C PHE A 51 4.12 12.21 3.35
N ALA A 52 2.88 12.55 3.72
CA ALA A 52 2.47 13.94 3.90
C ALA A 52 3.29 14.63 5.01
N HIS A 53 3.57 13.91 6.10
CA HIS A 53 4.41 14.41 7.19
C HIS A 53 5.86 14.61 6.73
N VAL A 54 6.52 13.58 6.20
CA VAL A 54 7.93 13.69 5.79
C VAL A 54 8.11 14.66 4.60
N GLY A 55 7.13 14.76 3.70
CA GLY A 55 7.08 15.77 2.63
C GLY A 55 7.01 17.22 3.15
N ARG A 56 6.73 17.43 4.43
CA ARG A 56 6.88 18.73 5.11
C ARG A 56 8.21 18.88 5.86
N GLN A 57 8.76 17.79 6.40
CA GLN A 57 9.92 17.85 7.30
C GLN A 57 11.28 17.93 6.58
N PHE A 58 11.43 17.31 5.40
CA PHE A 58 12.70 17.32 4.69
C PHE A 58 13.06 18.73 4.15
N GLU A 59 14.32 19.14 4.28
CA GLU A 59 14.79 20.45 3.79
C GLU A 59 14.99 20.49 2.27
N GLY A 60 15.38 19.36 1.65
CA GLY A 60 15.56 19.22 0.22
C GLY A 60 14.23 19.32 -0.54
N VAL A 61 14.09 20.32 -1.41
CA VAL A 61 12.86 20.55 -2.19
C VAL A 61 12.50 19.32 -3.05
N GLY A 62 13.50 18.68 -3.68
CA GLY A 62 13.28 17.50 -4.51
C GLY A 62 12.67 16.33 -3.72
N ALA A 63 13.23 16.04 -2.53
CA ALA A 63 12.69 15.04 -1.63
C ALA A 63 11.26 15.38 -1.19
N ARG A 64 10.99 16.64 -0.82
CA ARG A 64 9.63 17.08 -0.44
C ARG A 64 8.60 16.83 -1.54
N VAL A 65 8.91 17.23 -2.78
CA VAL A 65 8.00 17.03 -3.91
C VAL A 65 7.76 15.54 -4.15
N ALA A 66 8.82 14.72 -4.14
CA ALA A 66 8.69 13.27 -4.31
C ALA A 66 7.79 12.64 -3.23
N PHE A 67 8.00 12.98 -1.95
CA PHE A 67 7.18 12.47 -0.85
C PHE A 67 5.73 12.98 -0.91
N GLN A 68 5.49 14.23 -1.32
CA GLN A 68 4.12 14.73 -1.50
C GLN A 68 3.39 14.04 -2.66
N MET A 69 4.11 13.73 -3.75
CA MET A 69 3.58 12.94 -4.86
C MET A 69 3.27 11.51 -4.44
N GLN A 70 4.15 10.87 -3.67
CA GLN A 70 3.84 9.55 -3.10
C GLN A 70 2.63 9.64 -2.15
N ALA A 71 2.57 10.63 -1.25
CA ALA A 71 1.45 10.79 -0.33
C ALA A 71 0.08 10.84 -1.03
N ILE A 72 -0.03 11.59 -2.14
CA ILE A 72 -1.30 11.67 -2.87
C ILE A 72 -1.60 10.40 -3.68
N ASP A 73 -0.58 9.67 -4.13
CA ASP A 73 -0.76 8.34 -4.72
C ASP A 73 -1.26 7.34 -3.66
N GLU A 74 -0.74 7.34 -2.43
CA GLU A 74 -1.23 6.44 -1.37
C GLU A 74 -2.68 6.75 -0.96
N LEU A 75 -3.08 8.03 -0.98
CA LEU A 75 -4.48 8.40 -0.77
C LEU A 75 -5.37 7.86 -1.89
N ARG A 76 -4.89 7.93 -3.15
CA ARG A 76 -5.56 7.34 -4.29
C ARG A 76 -5.71 5.83 -4.11
N HIS A 77 -4.66 5.13 -3.68
CA HIS A 77 -4.74 3.68 -3.41
C HIS A 77 -5.77 3.36 -2.34
N ALA A 78 -5.69 4.03 -1.19
CA ALA A 78 -6.66 3.84 -0.10
C ALA A 78 -8.10 3.98 -0.58
N GLN A 79 -8.42 5.06 -1.31
CA GLN A 79 -9.77 5.33 -1.79
C GLN A 79 -10.23 4.36 -2.88
N THR A 80 -9.37 4.08 -3.86
CA THR A 80 -9.71 3.17 -4.97
C THR A 80 -9.87 1.75 -4.48
N GLN A 81 -9.09 1.28 -3.50
CA GLN A 81 -9.29 -0.01 -2.86
C GLN A 81 -10.65 -0.09 -2.14
N MET A 82 -11.06 0.96 -1.42
CA MET A 82 -12.40 1.02 -0.80
C MET A 82 -13.52 0.92 -1.84
N HIS A 83 -13.38 1.62 -2.97
CA HIS A 83 -14.38 1.60 -4.04
C HIS A 83 -14.40 0.26 -4.78
N THR A 84 -13.25 -0.34 -5.06
CA THR A 84 -13.11 -1.67 -5.65
C THR A 84 -13.79 -2.75 -4.78
N VAL A 85 -13.57 -2.71 -3.46
CA VAL A 85 -14.15 -3.70 -2.52
C VAL A 85 -15.62 -3.41 -2.19
N SER A 86 -16.13 -2.20 -2.47
CA SER A 86 -17.48 -1.77 -2.12
C SER A 86 -18.58 -2.72 -2.61
N ASN A 87 -18.45 -3.26 -3.83
CA ASN A 87 -19.43 -4.21 -4.36
C ASN A 87 -19.45 -5.53 -3.57
N TYR A 88 -18.28 -6.10 -3.25
CA TYR A 88 -18.19 -7.30 -2.42
C TYR A 88 -18.78 -7.09 -1.03
N ASN A 89 -18.57 -5.92 -0.41
CA ASN A 89 -19.12 -5.63 0.92
C ASN A 89 -20.67 -5.63 0.96
N LYS A 90 -21.36 -5.41 -0.17
CA LYS A 90 -22.82 -5.48 -0.23
C LYS A 90 -23.36 -6.91 -0.11
N TYR A 91 -22.57 -7.90 -0.55
CA TYR A 91 -23.04 -9.28 -0.73
C TYR A 91 -22.38 -10.28 0.22
N TYR A 92 -21.23 -9.93 0.81
CA TYR A 92 -20.47 -10.85 1.66
C TYR A 92 -20.13 -10.23 3.02
N ASN A 93 -20.09 -11.08 4.03
CA ASN A 93 -19.75 -10.70 5.40
C ASN A 93 -18.27 -10.32 5.56
N GLY A 94 -17.94 -9.71 6.69
CA GLY A 94 -16.55 -9.51 7.10
C GLY A 94 -15.82 -8.38 6.40
N MET A 95 -16.52 -7.38 5.85
CA MET A 95 -15.88 -6.17 5.30
C MET A 95 -16.49 -4.87 5.86
N HIS A 96 -17.68 -4.92 6.46
CA HIS A 96 -18.49 -3.74 6.80
C HIS A 96 -17.90 -2.81 7.88
N SER A 97 -16.95 -3.28 8.69
CA SER A 97 -16.32 -2.47 9.75
C SER A 97 -14.79 -2.53 9.70
N TRP A 98 -14.23 -2.71 8.50
CA TRP A 98 -12.80 -2.88 8.26
C TRP A 98 -11.92 -1.86 9.01
N ARG A 99 -12.28 -0.57 9.00
CA ARG A 99 -11.50 0.47 9.68
C ARG A 99 -11.54 0.35 11.20
N TYR A 100 -12.71 0.05 11.76
CA TYR A 100 -12.89 -0.13 13.21
C TYR A 100 -12.15 -1.37 13.71
N TRP A 101 -12.17 -2.45 12.92
CA TRP A 101 -11.48 -3.70 13.22
C TRP A 101 -9.97 -3.59 13.12
N HIS A 102 -9.43 -2.84 12.16
CA HIS A 102 -7.98 -2.65 12.04
C HIS A 102 -7.33 -2.17 13.34
N ASP A 103 -8.04 -1.36 14.13
CA ASP A 103 -7.55 -0.84 15.41
C ASP A 103 -7.76 -1.80 16.61
N ARG A 104 -8.48 -2.91 16.46
CA ARG A 104 -9.04 -3.68 17.61
C ARG A 104 -8.93 -5.19 17.50
N VAL A 105 -8.98 -5.74 16.29
CA VAL A 105 -8.93 -7.19 16.09
C VAL A 105 -7.48 -7.66 16.20
N TRP A 106 -7.28 -8.73 16.97
CA TRP A 106 -5.96 -9.20 17.40
C TRP A 106 -4.97 -9.41 16.25
N TYR A 107 -5.34 -10.09 15.15
CA TYR A 107 -4.40 -10.34 14.06
C TYR A 107 -4.14 -9.08 13.21
N LEU A 108 -5.04 -8.08 13.26
CA LEU A 108 -4.84 -6.80 12.60
C LEU A 108 -3.90 -5.88 13.38
N SER A 109 -3.57 -6.22 14.64
CA SER A 109 -2.49 -5.53 15.35
C SER A 109 -1.13 -5.76 14.69
N VAL A 110 -0.96 -6.83 13.90
CA VAL A 110 0.28 -7.11 13.17
C VAL A 110 0.57 -6.01 12.14
N PRO A 111 -0.26 -5.79 11.09
CA PRO A 111 -0.03 -4.72 10.13
C PRO A 111 -0.13 -3.33 10.78
N LYS A 112 -1.04 -3.14 11.73
CA LYS A 112 -1.16 -1.86 12.44
C LYS A 112 0.13 -1.48 13.16
N SER A 113 0.70 -2.39 13.95
CA SER A 113 1.91 -2.11 14.72
C SER A 113 3.16 -1.94 13.86
N PHE A 114 3.18 -2.50 12.65
CA PHE A 114 4.24 -2.26 11.68
C PHE A 114 4.25 -0.79 11.25
N PHE A 115 3.10 -0.25 10.83
CA PHE A 115 2.99 1.14 10.40
C PHE A 115 3.03 2.14 11.57
N ASP A 116 2.48 1.78 12.75
CA ASP A 116 2.60 2.62 13.95
C ASP A 116 4.07 2.79 14.35
N ASP A 117 4.90 1.75 14.26
CA ASP A 117 6.36 1.84 14.48
C ASP A 117 7.02 2.75 13.41
N ALA A 118 6.68 2.56 12.13
CA ALA A 118 7.29 3.35 11.06
C ALA A 118 6.97 4.86 11.20
N ILE A 119 5.70 5.20 11.47
CA ILE A 119 5.25 6.60 11.53
C ILE A 119 5.62 7.31 12.84
N THR A 120 5.95 6.55 13.89
CA THR A 120 6.48 7.12 15.15
C THR A 120 8.00 7.23 15.15
N GLY A 121 8.68 6.61 14.17
CA GLY A 121 10.09 6.83 13.89
C GLY A 121 10.41 8.22 13.34
N GLY A 122 11.70 8.53 13.23
CA GLY A 122 12.18 9.76 12.59
C GLY A 122 11.96 9.76 11.07
N PRO A 123 12.03 10.93 10.40
CA PRO A 123 11.72 11.05 8.97
C PRO A 123 12.63 10.19 8.07
N PHE A 124 13.91 10.04 8.44
CA PHE A 124 14.83 9.17 7.70
C PHE A 124 14.54 7.67 7.93
N GLU A 125 14.21 7.28 9.16
CA GLU A 125 13.83 5.89 9.43
C GLU A 125 12.54 5.52 8.70
N PHE A 126 11.53 6.41 8.69
CA PHE A 126 10.29 6.21 7.95
C PHE A 126 10.55 5.96 6.45
N VAL A 127 11.41 6.76 5.82
CA VAL A 127 11.74 6.60 4.40
C VAL A 127 12.50 5.29 4.14
N VAL A 128 13.42 4.88 5.03
CA VAL A 128 14.09 3.58 4.91
C VAL A 128 13.12 2.42 5.13
N ALA A 129 12.20 2.54 6.09
CA ALA A 129 11.19 1.54 6.42
C ALA A 129 10.19 1.34 5.29
N ILE A 130 9.57 2.42 4.82
CA ILE A 130 8.47 2.36 3.87
C ILE A 130 9.01 2.44 2.44
N SER A 131 9.68 3.53 2.03
CA SER A 131 10.11 3.65 0.64
C SER A 131 11.13 2.58 0.22
N PHE A 132 12.12 2.24 1.06
CA PHE A 132 13.12 1.25 0.68
C PHE A 132 12.74 -0.19 1.04
N ALA A 133 12.56 -0.50 2.32
CA ALA A 133 12.32 -1.88 2.72
C ALA A 133 10.97 -2.41 2.22
N PHE A 134 9.88 -1.64 2.38
CA PHE A 134 8.55 -2.08 1.97
C PHE A 134 8.30 -1.91 0.47
N GLU A 135 8.38 -0.68 -0.04
CA GLU A 135 8.01 -0.30 -1.42
C GLU A 135 9.03 -0.72 -2.49
N TYR A 136 10.26 -1.10 -2.11
CA TYR A 136 11.27 -1.56 -3.08
C TYR A 136 11.66 -3.02 -2.86
N VAL A 137 12.13 -3.40 -1.67
CA VAL A 137 12.65 -4.76 -1.42
C VAL A 137 11.52 -5.80 -1.31
N LEU A 138 10.45 -5.48 -0.59
CA LEU A 138 9.38 -6.43 -0.27
C LEU A 138 8.11 -6.27 -1.11
N THR A 139 7.97 -5.18 -1.87
CA THR A 139 6.71 -4.79 -2.55
C THR A 139 6.11 -5.93 -3.39
N ASN A 140 6.93 -6.65 -4.15
CA ASN A 140 6.43 -7.73 -5.01
C ASN A 140 5.88 -8.92 -4.22
N LEU A 141 6.32 -9.14 -2.98
CA LEU A 141 5.78 -10.19 -2.11
C LEU A 141 4.39 -9.86 -1.58
N LEU A 142 3.98 -8.59 -1.63
CA LEU A 142 2.62 -8.15 -1.33
C LEU A 142 1.80 -7.99 -2.61
N PHE A 143 2.28 -7.17 -3.55
CA PHE A 143 1.55 -6.77 -4.74
C PHE A 143 1.23 -7.94 -5.66
N VAL A 144 2.23 -8.75 -6.01
CA VAL A 144 2.04 -9.83 -7.00
C VAL A 144 1.05 -10.88 -6.50
N PRO A 145 1.12 -11.41 -5.26
CA PRO A 145 0.15 -12.40 -4.79
C PRO A 145 -1.31 -11.91 -4.80
N PHE A 146 -1.59 -10.68 -4.37
CA PHE A 146 -2.96 -10.15 -4.40
C PHE A 146 -3.44 -9.88 -5.84
N MET A 147 -2.63 -9.20 -6.66
CA MET A 147 -3.07 -8.80 -8.00
C MET A 147 -3.13 -9.97 -8.99
N SER A 148 -2.14 -10.87 -8.96
CA SER A 148 -2.18 -12.09 -9.78
C SER A 148 -3.20 -13.09 -9.24
N GLY A 149 -3.32 -13.23 -7.92
CA GLY A 149 -4.34 -14.05 -7.29
C GLY A 149 -5.75 -13.66 -7.74
N ALA A 150 -6.03 -12.36 -7.84
CA ALA A 150 -7.28 -11.85 -8.42
C ALA A 150 -7.48 -12.29 -9.87
N ALA A 151 -6.44 -12.21 -10.71
CA ALA A 151 -6.51 -12.63 -12.12
C ALA A 151 -6.81 -14.12 -12.27
N TYR A 152 -6.16 -14.97 -11.47
CA TYR A 152 -6.36 -16.41 -11.49
C TYR A 152 -7.68 -16.86 -10.84
N ASN A 153 -8.38 -15.97 -10.13
CA ASN A 153 -9.65 -16.26 -9.47
C ASN A 153 -10.84 -15.49 -10.05
N GLY A 154 -10.71 -14.83 -11.21
CA GLY A 154 -11.82 -14.15 -11.89
C GLY A 154 -12.24 -12.80 -11.28
N ASP A 155 -11.44 -12.22 -10.39
CA ASP A 155 -11.74 -10.93 -9.75
C ASP A 155 -11.26 -9.75 -10.60
N MET A 156 -12.11 -9.36 -11.55
CA MET A 156 -11.82 -8.28 -12.50
C MET A 156 -11.61 -6.92 -11.80
N ALA A 157 -12.30 -6.64 -10.70
CA ALA A 157 -12.22 -5.35 -10.02
C ALA A 157 -10.83 -5.15 -9.39
N THR A 158 -10.35 -6.15 -8.64
CA THR A 158 -9.02 -6.10 -8.01
C THR A 158 -7.88 -6.13 -9.02
N VAL A 159 -8.00 -6.94 -10.09
CA VAL A 159 -7.02 -6.94 -11.19
C VAL A 159 -6.89 -5.56 -11.83
N THR A 160 -8.02 -4.89 -12.06
CA THR A 160 -8.04 -3.58 -12.69
C THR A 160 -7.39 -2.52 -11.79
N PHE A 161 -7.64 -2.57 -10.48
CA PHE A 161 -6.89 -1.76 -9.52
C PHE A 161 -5.39 -2.03 -9.63
N GLY A 162 -4.96 -3.30 -9.63
CA GLY A 162 -3.56 -3.68 -9.77
C GLY A 162 -2.90 -3.09 -11.02
N PHE A 163 -3.49 -3.28 -12.21
CA PHE A 163 -2.98 -2.66 -13.43
C PHE A 163 -2.93 -1.13 -13.36
N SER A 164 -3.93 -0.52 -12.72
CA SER A 164 -3.96 0.92 -12.51
C SER A 164 -2.85 1.37 -11.56
N ALA A 165 -2.51 0.62 -10.51
CA ALA A 165 -1.49 1.01 -9.54
C ALA A 165 -0.05 0.86 -10.05
N GLN A 166 0.22 -0.06 -10.99
CA GLN A 166 1.60 -0.40 -11.44
C GLN A 166 2.50 0.78 -11.78
N SER A 167 2.01 1.80 -12.49
CA SER A 167 2.85 2.94 -12.86
C SER A 167 3.12 3.89 -11.68
N ASP A 168 2.34 3.79 -10.60
CA ASP A 168 2.56 4.50 -9.34
C ASP A 168 3.63 3.76 -8.55
N GLU A 169 3.49 2.43 -8.39
CA GLU A 169 4.49 1.54 -7.78
C GLU A 169 5.89 1.70 -8.41
N SER A 170 5.97 1.85 -9.74
CA SER A 170 7.27 2.07 -10.40
C SER A 170 7.97 3.36 -9.94
N ARG A 171 7.22 4.41 -9.61
CA ARG A 171 7.76 5.64 -9.03
C ARG A 171 8.14 5.44 -7.57
N HIS A 172 7.33 4.72 -6.81
CA HIS A 172 7.58 4.44 -5.38
C HIS A 172 8.84 3.59 -5.20
N MET A 173 9.03 2.56 -6.03
CA MET A 173 10.25 1.75 -6.10
C MET A 173 11.49 2.61 -6.38
N THR A 174 11.38 3.53 -7.35
CA THR A 174 12.48 4.43 -7.71
C THR A 174 12.82 5.37 -6.56
N LEU A 175 11.80 5.94 -5.89
CA LEU A 175 11.99 6.78 -4.71
C LEU A 175 12.68 6.01 -3.57
N GLY A 176 12.32 4.75 -3.35
CA GLY A 176 12.98 3.87 -2.39
C GLY A 176 14.47 3.71 -2.64
N LEU A 177 14.81 3.35 -3.88
CA LEU A 177 16.20 3.11 -4.29
C LEU A 177 17.05 4.39 -4.23
N GLU A 178 16.51 5.52 -4.67
CA GLU A 178 17.28 6.78 -4.67
C GLU A 178 17.40 7.37 -3.26
N SER A 179 16.39 7.19 -2.40
CA SER A 179 16.45 7.64 -1.01
C SER A 179 17.55 6.94 -0.21
N ILE A 180 17.69 5.62 -0.34
CA ILE A 180 18.72 4.87 0.40
C ILE A 180 20.13 5.22 -0.07
N LYS A 181 20.35 5.34 -1.40
CA LYS A 181 21.64 5.74 -1.98
C LYS A 181 22.04 7.12 -1.49
N PHE A 182 21.12 8.09 -1.57
CA PHE A 182 21.33 9.43 -1.09
C PHE A 182 21.81 9.43 0.37
N ILE A 183 21.08 8.78 1.28
CA ILE A 183 21.43 8.73 2.71
C ILE A 183 22.82 8.13 2.93
N LEU A 184 23.15 7.04 2.23
CA LEU A 184 24.44 6.36 2.36
C LEU A 184 25.62 7.20 1.83
N GLU A 185 25.38 8.01 0.79
CA GLU A 185 26.42 8.85 0.17
C GLU A 185 26.64 10.18 0.89
N GLN A 186 25.70 10.66 1.71
CA GLN A 186 25.84 11.95 2.39
C GLN A 186 26.92 11.96 3.48
N ASP A 187 27.05 10.88 4.26
CA ASP A 187 28.01 10.79 5.37
C ASP A 187 28.32 9.31 5.67
N PRO A 188 29.61 8.90 5.76
CA PRO A 188 29.98 7.55 6.16
C PRO A 188 29.39 7.08 7.51
N ALA A 189 29.12 8.01 8.44
CA ALA A 189 28.47 7.72 9.71
C ALA A 189 27.01 7.25 9.56
N ASN A 190 26.38 7.50 8.41
CA ASN A 190 25.02 7.03 8.12
C ASN A 190 24.99 5.52 7.88
N VAL A 191 26.06 4.93 7.34
CA VAL A 191 26.12 3.49 7.00
C VAL A 191 25.73 2.59 8.17
N PRO A 192 26.33 2.67 9.37
CA PRO A 192 25.93 1.83 10.49
C PRO A 192 24.52 2.12 11.01
N ILE A 193 23.98 3.33 10.81
CA ILE A 193 22.60 3.67 11.19
C ILE A 193 21.62 2.97 10.25
N VAL A 194 21.83 3.15 8.94
CA VAL A 194 21.03 2.55 7.89
C VAL A 194 21.05 1.03 7.98
N GLN A 195 22.21 0.39 8.22
CA GLN A 195 22.29 -1.05 8.38
C GLN A 195 21.35 -1.57 9.49
N ARG A 196 21.31 -0.90 10.66
CA ARG A 196 20.40 -1.28 11.75
C ARG A 196 18.92 -1.15 11.34
N TRP A 197 18.59 -0.13 10.55
CA TRP A 197 17.23 0.01 10.02
C TRP A 197 16.90 -1.07 8.98
N LEU A 198 17.84 -1.43 8.10
CA LEU A 198 17.65 -2.53 7.15
C LEU A 198 17.37 -3.85 7.88
N ASP A 199 18.16 -4.18 8.89
CA ASP A 199 17.97 -5.39 9.70
C ASP A 199 16.59 -5.38 10.39
N LYS A 200 16.23 -4.25 11.02
CA LYS A 200 14.93 -4.06 11.67
C LYS A 200 13.77 -4.24 10.69
N TRP A 201 13.78 -3.50 9.58
CA TRP A 201 12.63 -3.38 8.68
C TRP A 201 12.49 -4.57 7.74
N PHE A 202 13.59 -5.25 7.41
CA PHE A 202 13.51 -6.58 6.79
C PHE A 202 12.78 -7.56 7.70
N TRP A 203 13.14 -7.65 8.98
CA TRP A 203 12.48 -8.58 9.92
C TRP A 203 11.07 -8.20 10.31
N ARG A 204 10.77 -6.91 10.46
CA ARG A 204 9.40 -6.45 10.67
C ARG A 204 8.54 -6.69 9.43
N GLY A 205 9.07 -6.52 8.22
CA GLY A 205 8.32 -6.72 6.97
C GLY A 205 8.16 -8.18 6.55
N PHE A 206 9.10 -9.06 6.95
CA PHE A 206 8.99 -10.49 6.72
C PHE A 206 7.93 -11.19 7.59
N ARG A 207 7.62 -10.62 8.76
CA ARG A 207 6.64 -11.16 9.72
C ARG A 207 5.23 -10.69 9.40
#